data_AF-A0A933IEM6-F1
#
_entry.id   AF-A0A933IEM6-F1
#
_cell.length_a   1.000
_cell.length_b   1.000
_cell.length_c   1.000
_cell.angle_alpha   90.00
_cell.angle_beta   90.00
_cell.angle_gamma   90.00
#
_symmetry.space_group_name_H-M   'P 1'
#
loop_
_entity.id
_entity.type
_entity.pdbx_description
1 polymer ?
#
loop_
_entity_poly.entity_id
_entity_poly.type
_entity_poly.pdbx_seq_one_letter_code
_entity_poly.pdbx_strand_id
1 'polypeptide(L)'
;WERFDEEKRRYLIFIEAAYYSFAEKGKVVTAGRWGPFFLRDVSHALKVRIMAPFNVRVRRVVEQDKVDQRTAATRVRNYDRELSARIDYLFGLDWMQPEHYDLVINTGADTWQFYTDLLVSAAQHPQYQPTPESRQRIRDLSLAAQVRAAIAKDPVTKNINVEVAAQSGRVALKGVVFSPAMMDAAAEVAKRVPGVAGVSCEAVEIPRVYPGPIM
;
A
#
# COMPACT_ATOMS: atom_id res chain seq x y z
N TRP A 1 17.44 13.37 -8.22
CA TRP A 1 16.52 12.34 -8.70
C TRP A 1 16.58 11.11 -7.82
N GLU A 2 17.72 10.42 -7.68
CA GLU A 2 17.87 9.23 -6.81
C GLU A 2 17.44 9.42 -5.33
N ARG A 3 17.71 10.58 -4.71
CA ARG A 3 17.30 10.85 -3.32
C ARG A 3 15.77 10.85 -3.12
N PHE A 4 15.03 11.37 -4.10
CA PHE A 4 13.56 11.41 -4.02
C PHE A 4 12.96 10.00 -4.15
N ASP A 5 13.60 9.14 -4.95
CA ASP A 5 13.21 7.73 -5.09
C ASP A 5 13.48 6.93 -3.81
N GLU A 6 14.59 7.21 -3.12
CA GLU A 6 14.91 6.55 -1.85
C GLU A 6 13.95 6.94 -0.72
N GLU A 7 13.63 8.23 -0.59
CA GLU A 7 12.65 8.72 0.39
C GLU A 7 11.25 8.18 0.11
N LYS A 8 10.81 8.19 -1.16
CA LYS A 8 9.55 7.56 -1.61
C LYS A 8 9.50 6.07 -1.24
N ARG A 9 10.57 5.32 -1.55
CA ARG A 9 10.66 3.89 -1.25
C ARG A 9 10.54 3.61 0.23
N ARG A 10 11.31 4.33 1.07
CA ARG A 10 11.25 4.17 2.53
C ARG A 10 9.84 4.48 3.07
N TYR A 11 9.23 5.57 2.59
CA TYR A 11 7.87 5.93 2.97
C TYR A 11 6.88 4.80 2.66
N LEU A 12 6.93 4.24 1.45
CA LEU A 12 6.06 3.12 1.05
C LEU A 12 6.26 1.88 1.89
N ILE A 13 7.52 1.48 2.15
CA ILE A 13 7.85 0.29 2.95
C ILE A 13 7.18 0.36 4.34
N PHE A 14 7.30 1.50 5.03
CA PHE A 14 6.75 1.62 6.38
C PHE A 14 5.23 1.79 6.39
N ILE A 15 4.65 2.52 5.44
CA ILE A 15 3.19 2.66 5.33
C ILE A 15 2.54 1.32 4.99
N GLU A 16 3.14 0.55 4.08
CA GLU A 16 2.66 -0.77 3.70
C GLU A 16 2.69 -1.75 4.89
N ALA A 17 3.82 -1.80 5.62
CA ALA A 17 3.95 -2.63 6.82
C ALA A 17 2.92 -2.24 7.90
N ALA A 18 2.74 -0.93 8.14
CA ALA A 18 1.72 -0.44 9.06
C ALA A 18 0.32 -0.85 8.59
N TYR A 19 -0.01 -0.63 7.31
CA TYR A 19 -1.32 -0.94 6.75
C TYR A 19 -1.68 -2.42 6.91
N TYR A 20 -0.79 -3.34 6.50
CA TYR A 20 -1.06 -4.77 6.62
C TYR A 20 -1.15 -5.25 8.06
N SER A 21 -0.43 -4.64 9.01
CA SER A 21 -0.55 -5.00 10.43
C SER A 21 -1.96 -4.75 11.01
N PHE A 22 -2.71 -3.80 10.43
CA PHE A 22 -4.12 -3.59 10.74
C PHE A 22 -5.02 -4.50 9.90
N ALA A 23 -4.75 -4.61 8.60
CA ALA A 23 -5.58 -5.35 7.68
C ALA A 23 -5.63 -6.86 7.99
N GLU A 24 -4.51 -7.45 8.41
CA GLU A 24 -4.39 -8.87 8.80
C GLU A 24 -5.30 -9.26 9.97
N LYS A 25 -5.59 -8.33 10.89
CA LYS A 25 -6.49 -8.57 12.03
C LYS A 25 -7.93 -8.89 11.59
N GLY A 26 -8.28 -8.53 10.36
CA GLY A 26 -9.62 -8.66 9.82
C GLY A 26 -10.63 -7.74 10.51
N LYS A 27 -11.88 -7.78 10.03
CA LYS A 27 -13.00 -6.98 10.56
C LYS A 27 -12.66 -5.49 10.75
N VAL A 28 -11.94 -4.91 9.79
CA VAL A 28 -11.49 -3.53 9.81
C VAL A 28 -12.05 -2.78 8.61
N VAL A 29 -12.47 -1.54 8.83
CA VAL A 29 -12.80 -0.58 7.77
C VAL A 29 -11.67 0.44 7.70
N THR A 30 -10.95 0.48 6.58
CA THR A 30 -9.89 1.46 6.37
C THR A 30 -10.41 2.62 5.52
N ALA A 31 -10.43 3.83 6.09
CA ALA A 31 -10.70 5.04 5.34
C ALA A 31 -9.40 5.60 4.78
N GLY A 32 -9.28 5.63 3.46
CA GLY A 32 -8.08 6.09 2.77
C GLY A 32 -8.14 5.71 1.30
N ARG A 33 -7.23 6.24 0.50
CA ARG A 33 -7.21 6.00 -0.95
C ARG A 33 -6.16 4.99 -1.40
N TRP A 34 -5.35 4.50 -0.45
CA TRP A 34 -4.26 3.55 -0.67
C TRP A 34 -4.68 2.09 -0.55
N GLY A 35 -5.68 1.81 0.31
CA GLY A 35 -6.10 0.46 0.64
C GLY A 35 -6.43 -0.43 -0.56
N PRO A 36 -7.19 0.04 -1.56
CA PRO A 36 -7.47 -0.74 -2.77
C PRO A 36 -6.22 -1.20 -3.52
N PHE A 37 -5.10 -0.47 -3.43
CA PHE A 37 -3.84 -0.82 -4.11
C PHE A 37 -3.05 -1.88 -3.35
N PHE A 38 -3.09 -1.85 -2.02
CA PHE A 38 -2.48 -2.89 -1.18
C PHE A 38 -3.29 -4.19 -1.21
N LEU A 39 -4.62 -4.10 -1.31
CA LEU A 39 -5.52 -5.25 -1.19
C LEU A 39 -5.98 -5.85 -2.52
N ARG A 40 -5.29 -5.56 -3.63
CA ARG A 40 -5.65 -6.05 -4.98
C ARG A 40 -5.81 -7.56 -5.04
N ASP A 41 -4.89 -8.28 -4.37
CA ASP A 41 -4.86 -9.74 -4.40
C ASP A 41 -5.59 -10.38 -3.21
N VAL A 42 -6.31 -9.59 -2.41
CA VAL A 42 -7.06 -10.07 -1.25
C VAL A 42 -8.53 -10.18 -1.62
N SER A 43 -8.97 -11.38 -2.00
CA SER A 43 -10.32 -11.62 -2.56
C SER A 43 -11.47 -11.19 -1.65
N HIS A 44 -11.30 -11.33 -0.34
CA HIS A 44 -12.30 -10.97 0.66
C HIS A 44 -12.29 -9.49 1.07
N ALA A 45 -11.39 -8.67 0.48
CA ALA A 45 -11.37 -7.24 0.74
C ALA A 45 -12.34 -6.51 -0.21
N LEU A 46 -13.41 -5.93 0.35
CA LEU A 46 -14.32 -5.06 -0.38
C LEU A 46 -13.69 -3.66 -0.56
N LYS A 47 -13.42 -3.29 -1.81
CA LYS A 47 -12.74 -2.03 -2.19
C LYS A 47 -13.77 -1.07 -2.76
N VAL A 48 -13.98 0.05 -2.08
CA VAL A 48 -15.05 1.00 -2.43
C VAL A 48 -14.49 2.40 -2.64
N ARG A 49 -14.87 3.04 -3.75
CA ARG A 49 -14.64 4.46 -4.00
C ARG A 49 -15.91 5.25 -3.67
N ILE A 50 -15.78 6.20 -2.74
CA ILE A 50 -16.84 7.17 -2.45
C ILE A 50 -16.56 8.46 -3.22
N MET A 51 -17.56 8.92 -3.97
CA MET A 51 -17.50 10.18 -4.71
C MET A 51 -18.79 11.00 -4.55
N ALA A 52 -18.76 12.25 -4.98
CA ALA A 52 -19.93 13.10 -5.16
C ALA A 52 -19.62 14.20 -6.19
N PRO A 53 -20.65 14.75 -6.87
CA PRO A 53 -20.49 15.90 -7.75
C PRO A 53 -19.75 17.05 -7.07
N PHE A 54 -18.96 17.81 -7.84
CA PHE A 54 -18.12 18.88 -7.31
C PHE A 54 -18.92 19.89 -6.46
N ASN A 55 -20.05 20.37 -6.97
CA ASN A 55 -20.93 21.30 -6.27
C ASN A 55 -21.48 20.74 -4.95
N VAL A 56 -21.80 19.45 -4.89
CA VAL A 56 -22.22 18.77 -3.65
C VAL A 56 -21.07 18.76 -2.64
N ARG A 57 -19.85 18.41 -3.07
CA ARG A 57 -18.68 18.43 -2.18
C ARG A 57 -18.37 19.83 -1.66
N VAL A 58 -18.47 20.86 -2.52
CA VAL A 58 -18.30 22.25 -2.11
C VAL A 58 -19.35 22.67 -1.08
N ARG A 59 -20.62 22.34 -1.30
CA ARG A 59 -21.70 22.59 -0.33
C ARG A 59 -21.37 21.96 1.04
N ARG A 60 -20.99 20.69 1.06
CA ARG A 60 -20.65 19.98 2.31
C ARG A 60 -19.46 20.63 3.04
N VAL A 61 -18.43 21.07 2.31
CA VAL A 61 -17.27 21.78 2.90
C VAL A 61 -17.68 23.14 3.46
N VAL A 62 -18.55 23.89 2.78
CA VAL A 62 -19.11 25.15 3.33
C VAL A 62 -19.85 24.87 4.65
N GLU A 63 -20.70 23.85 4.67
CA GLU A 63 -21.51 23.50 5.84
C GLU A 63 -20.66 23.00 7.02
N GLN A 64 -19.64 22.18 6.74
CA GLN A 64 -18.78 21.55 7.75
C GLN A 64 -17.72 22.52 8.29
N ASP A 65 -17.00 23.20 7.40
CA ASP A 65 -15.84 24.02 7.78
C ASP A 65 -16.22 25.49 8.04
N LYS A 66 -17.48 25.87 7.78
CA LYS A 66 -18.01 27.24 7.97
C LYS A 66 -17.22 28.31 7.19
N VAL A 67 -16.87 28.00 5.94
CA VAL A 67 -16.15 28.92 5.03
C VAL A 67 -17.01 29.36 3.86
N ASP A 68 -16.63 30.45 3.18
CA ASP A 68 -17.33 30.90 1.98
C ASP A 68 -17.17 29.91 0.81
N GLN A 69 -18.08 30.01 -0.16
CA GLN A 69 -18.16 29.10 -1.32
C GLN A 69 -16.88 29.09 -2.17
N ARG A 70 -16.19 30.23 -2.31
CA ARG A 70 -14.96 30.33 -3.12
C ARG A 70 -13.81 29.62 -2.41
N THR A 71 -13.69 29.81 -1.09
CA THR A 71 -12.72 29.10 -0.26
C THR A 71 -12.97 27.59 -0.28
N ALA A 72 -14.22 27.15 -0.10
CA ALA A 72 -14.58 25.73 -0.18
C ALA A 72 -14.27 25.12 -1.56
N ALA A 73 -14.63 25.81 -2.65
CA ALA A 73 -14.33 25.37 -4.01
C ALA A 73 -12.82 25.21 -4.27
N THR A 74 -12.03 26.13 -3.73
CA THR A 74 -10.56 26.07 -3.82
C THR A 74 -10.01 24.88 -3.05
N ARG A 75 -10.49 24.66 -1.81
CA ARG A 75 -10.10 23.49 -1.01
C ARG A 75 -10.40 22.17 -1.71
N VAL A 76 -11.60 21.99 -2.25
CA VAL A 76 -11.98 20.75 -2.96
C VAL A 76 -11.07 20.51 -4.17
N ARG A 77 -10.80 21.55 -4.98
CA ARG A 77 -9.91 21.42 -6.16
C ARG A 77 -8.47 21.09 -5.78
N ASN A 78 -7.93 21.79 -4.77
CA ASN A 78 -6.56 21.57 -4.32
C ASN A 78 -6.42 20.17 -3.75
N TYR A 79 -7.38 19.74 -2.93
CA TYR A 79 -7.39 18.40 -2.36
C TYR A 79 -7.40 17.31 -3.44
N ASP A 80 -8.28 17.44 -4.46
CA ASP A 80 -8.34 16.48 -5.57
C ASP A 80 -7.02 16.42 -6.34
N ARG A 81 -6.43 17.59 -6.64
CA ARG A 81 -5.16 17.69 -7.36
C ARG A 81 -4.00 17.09 -6.58
N GLU A 82 -3.83 17.48 -5.31
CA GLU A 82 -2.76 17.01 -4.44
C GLU A 82 -2.85 15.49 -4.25
N LEU A 83 -4.06 14.99 -4.06
CA LEU A 83 -4.32 13.58 -3.91
C LEU A 83 -3.96 12.79 -5.18
N SER A 84 -4.45 13.21 -6.35
CA SER A 84 -4.12 12.54 -7.61
C SER A 84 -2.62 12.55 -7.87
N ALA A 85 -1.96 13.70 -7.67
CA ALA A 85 -0.51 13.82 -7.81
C ALA A 85 0.24 12.91 -6.82
N ARG A 86 -0.24 12.77 -5.58
CA ARG A 86 0.41 11.91 -4.57
C ARG A 86 0.23 10.43 -4.87
N ILE A 87 -0.93 10.00 -5.36
CA ILE A 87 -1.17 8.61 -5.76
C ILE A 87 -0.27 8.27 -6.95
N ASP A 88 -0.25 9.12 -7.97
CA ASP A 88 0.59 8.92 -9.15
C ASP A 88 2.08 8.89 -8.76
N TYR A 89 2.53 9.85 -7.95
CA TYR A 89 3.90 9.88 -7.44
C TYR A 89 4.27 8.60 -6.69
N LEU A 90 3.38 8.07 -5.84
CA LEU A 90 3.70 6.91 -5.00
C LEU A 90 3.55 5.57 -5.73
N PHE A 91 2.50 5.40 -6.54
CA PHE A 91 2.12 4.10 -7.12
C PHE A 91 2.18 4.05 -8.66
N GLY A 92 2.29 5.20 -9.33
CA GLY A 92 2.20 5.29 -10.79
C GLY A 92 0.82 4.89 -11.31
N LEU A 93 -0.23 5.22 -10.56
CA LEU A 93 -1.60 4.80 -10.83
C LEU A 93 -2.55 5.98 -10.84
N ASP A 94 -3.57 5.89 -11.70
CA ASP A 94 -4.73 6.76 -11.64
C ASP A 94 -5.80 6.15 -10.71
N TRP A 95 -5.91 6.67 -9.49
CA TRP A 95 -6.92 6.20 -8.52
C TRP A 95 -8.36 6.49 -8.93
N MET A 96 -8.62 7.28 -9.97
CA MET A 96 -9.98 7.55 -10.42
C MET A 96 -10.55 6.43 -11.27
N GLN A 97 -9.70 5.53 -11.76
CA GLN A 97 -10.06 4.41 -12.60
C GLN A 97 -10.97 3.42 -11.85
N PRO A 98 -12.17 3.11 -12.38
CA PRO A 98 -13.14 2.29 -11.70
C PRO A 98 -12.67 0.84 -11.52
N GLU A 99 -11.76 0.34 -12.37
CA GLU A 99 -11.25 -1.05 -12.33
C GLU A 99 -10.42 -1.34 -11.06
N HIS A 100 -10.05 -0.32 -10.30
CA HIS A 100 -9.36 -0.47 -9.02
C HIS A 100 -10.30 -0.76 -7.84
N TYR A 101 -11.62 -0.74 -8.07
CA TYR A 101 -12.64 -0.84 -7.04
C TYR A 101 -13.68 -1.89 -7.41
N ASP A 102 -14.26 -2.50 -6.38
CA ASP A 102 -15.42 -3.37 -6.54
C ASP A 102 -16.71 -2.55 -6.69
N LEU A 103 -16.78 -1.38 -6.03
CA LEU A 103 -17.91 -0.45 -6.08
C LEU A 103 -17.44 1.01 -6.17
N VAL A 104 -18.12 1.80 -7.01
CA VAL A 104 -17.99 3.26 -7.05
C VAL A 104 -19.34 3.88 -6.70
N ILE A 105 -19.42 4.53 -5.54
CA ILE A 105 -20.68 5.06 -4.99
C ILE A 105 -20.69 6.58 -5.08
N ASN A 106 -21.67 7.10 -5.82
CA ASN A 106 -21.99 8.52 -5.85
C ASN A 106 -22.92 8.85 -4.68
N THR A 107 -22.41 9.63 -3.72
CA THR A 107 -23.16 10.04 -2.52
C THR A 107 -23.99 11.31 -2.70
N GLY A 108 -24.19 11.80 -3.93
CA GLY A 108 -24.77 13.11 -4.24
C GLY A 108 -26.13 13.42 -3.62
N ALA A 109 -26.93 12.39 -3.29
CA ALA A 109 -28.25 12.52 -2.71
C ALA A 109 -28.27 12.63 -1.16
N ASP A 110 -27.11 12.57 -0.48
CA ASP A 110 -27.00 12.66 0.99
C ASP A 110 -27.84 11.61 1.77
N THR A 111 -28.22 10.49 1.14
CA THR A 111 -28.95 9.37 1.74
C THR A 111 -28.03 8.40 2.49
N TRP A 112 -27.40 8.86 3.58
CA TRP A 112 -26.34 8.13 4.30
C TRP A 112 -26.73 6.72 4.74
N GLN A 113 -27.97 6.52 5.22
CA GLN A 113 -28.48 5.21 5.62
C GLN A 113 -28.49 4.25 4.44
N PHE A 114 -29.02 4.66 3.28
CA PHE A 114 -29.04 3.85 2.07
C PHE A 114 -27.63 3.39 1.64
N TYR A 115 -26.65 4.31 1.63
CA TYR A 115 -25.27 3.93 1.29
C TYR A 115 -24.65 2.98 2.31
N THR A 116 -24.98 3.17 3.60
CA THR A 116 -24.49 2.29 4.67
C THR A 116 -25.09 0.90 4.54
N ASP A 117 -26.40 0.79 4.32
CA ASP A 117 -27.10 -0.48 4.14
C ASP A 117 -26.57 -1.25 2.93
N LEU A 118 -26.32 -0.54 1.81
CA LEU A 118 -25.70 -1.12 0.62
C LEU A 118 -24.32 -1.70 0.94
N LEU A 119 -23.48 -0.96 1.66
CA LEU A 119 -22.12 -1.40 2.02
C LEU A 119 -22.11 -2.55 3.01
N VAL A 120 -23.01 -2.53 3.99
CA VAL A 120 -23.17 -3.64 4.95
C VAL A 120 -23.63 -4.90 4.23
N SER A 121 -24.62 -4.79 3.35
CA SER A 121 -25.11 -5.91 2.54
C SER A 121 -24.01 -6.49 1.64
N ALA A 122 -23.26 -5.62 0.95
CA ALA A 122 -22.11 -6.06 0.14
C ALA A 122 -21.05 -6.76 0.99
N ALA A 123 -20.67 -6.19 2.14
CA ALA A 123 -19.66 -6.78 3.04
C ALA A 123 -20.11 -8.11 3.66
N GLN A 124 -21.41 -8.37 3.78
CA GLN A 124 -21.98 -9.62 4.26
C GLN A 124 -22.11 -10.69 3.17
N HIS A 125 -22.02 -10.31 1.89
CA HIS A 125 -22.13 -11.24 0.78
C HIS A 125 -21.04 -12.34 0.85
N PRO A 126 -21.35 -13.62 0.52
CA PRO A 126 -20.38 -14.73 0.57
C PRO A 126 -19.07 -14.47 -0.17
N GLN A 127 -19.11 -13.70 -1.28
CA GLN A 127 -17.91 -13.32 -2.05
C GLN A 127 -16.87 -12.55 -1.22
N TYR A 128 -17.30 -11.76 -0.25
CA TYR A 128 -16.41 -10.97 0.61
C TYR A 128 -16.17 -11.62 1.98
N GLN A 129 -16.65 -12.85 2.18
CA GLN A 129 -16.31 -13.59 3.39
C GLN A 129 -14.89 -14.17 3.30
N PRO A 130 -14.10 -14.10 4.39
CA PRO A 130 -12.72 -14.56 4.36
C PRO A 130 -12.61 -16.09 4.32
N THR A 131 -11.92 -16.62 3.31
CA THR A 131 -11.56 -18.05 3.17
C THR A 131 -10.19 -18.33 3.80
N PRO A 132 -9.81 -19.60 4.03
CA PRO A 132 -8.46 -19.94 4.48
C PRO A 132 -7.36 -19.37 3.57
N GLU A 133 -7.55 -19.46 2.25
CA GLU A 133 -6.61 -18.98 1.22
C GLU A 133 -6.50 -17.46 1.25
N SER A 134 -7.64 -16.76 1.32
CA SER A 134 -7.65 -15.30 1.32
C SER A 134 -7.06 -14.72 2.61
N ARG A 135 -7.27 -15.40 3.75
CA ARG A 135 -6.61 -15.08 5.03
C ARG A 135 -5.11 -15.38 4.98
N GLN A 136 -4.70 -16.46 4.32
CA GLN A 136 -3.28 -16.74 4.15
C GLN A 136 -2.61 -15.67 3.28
N ARG A 137 -3.28 -15.24 2.21
CA ARG A 137 -2.77 -14.19 1.32
C ARG A 137 -2.48 -12.89 2.05
N ILE A 138 -3.37 -12.44 2.93
CA ILE A 138 -3.12 -11.21 3.70
C ILE A 138 -2.02 -11.39 4.76
N ARG A 139 -1.89 -12.58 5.38
CA ARG A 139 -0.76 -12.91 6.27
C ARG A 139 0.57 -12.89 5.53
N ASP A 140 0.61 -13.44 4.33
CA ASP A 140 1.81 -13.47 3.49
C ASP A 140 2.22 -12.05 3.06
N LEU A 141 1.25 -11.22 2.64
CA LEU A 141 1.50 -9.80 2.31
C LEU A 141 2.02 -9.02 3.54
N SER A 142 1.40 -9.24 4.70
CA SER A 142 1.83 -8.66 5.98
C SER A 142 3.25 -9.06 6.32
N LEU A 143 3.58 -10.36 6.31
CA LEU A 143 4.91 -10.87 6.62
C LEU A 143 5.98 -10.30 5.68
N ALA A 144 5.70 -10.26 4.37
CA ALA A 144 6.63 -9.70 3.40
C ALA A 144 6.88 -8.19 3.66
N ALA A 145 5.84 -7.43 3.98
CA ALA A 145 5.97 -6.01 4.30
C ALA A 145 6.74 -5.78 5.61
N GLN A 146 6.50 -6.60 6.65
CA GLN A 146 7.26 -6.54 7.90
C GLN A 146 8.75 -6.84 7.69
N VAL A 147 9.07 -7.84 6.86
CA VAL A 147 10.47 -8.15 6.51
C VAL A 147 11.12 -6.99 5.75
N ARG A 148 10.44 -6.40 4.75
CA ARG A 148 10.96 -5.20 4.06
C ARG A 148 11.23 -4.06 5.04
N ALA A 149 10.32 -3.81 5.98
CA ALA A 149 10.48 -2.78 6.99
C ALA A 149 11.64 -3.06 7.95
N ALA A 150 11.82 -4.32 8.36
CA ALA A 150 12.95 -4.73 9.20
C ALA A 150 14.29 -4.49 8.50
N ILE A 151 14.42 -4.92 7.23
CA ILE A 151 15.62 -4.73 6.42
C ILE A 151 15.90 -3.24 6.19
N ALA A 152 14.86 -2.43 5.93
CA ALA A 152 14.99 -0.99 5.72
C ALA A 152 15.34 -0.21 7.01
N LYS A 153 15.02 -0.76 8.19
CA LYS A 153 15.31 -0.14 9.49
C LYS A 153 16.70 -0.52 10.03
N ASP A 154 17.20 -1.69 9.68
CA ASP A 154 18.48 -2.18 10.18
C ASP A 154 19.67 -1.35 9.65
N PRO A 155 20.61 -0.89 10.52
CA PRO A 155 21.71 -0.03 10.10
C PRO A 155 22.63 -0.62 9.03
N VAL A 156 22.78 -1.94 8.99
CA VAL A 156 23.65 -2.67 8.07
C VAL A 156 22.93 -2.88 6.73
N THR A 157 21.62 -3.17 6.75
CA THR A 157 20.88 -3.56 5.54
C THR A 157 19.99 -2.46 4.93
N LYS A 158 19.86 -1.28 5.56
CA LYS A 158 18.95 -0.20 5.12
C LYS A 158 19.14 0.28 3.67
N ASN A 159 20.36 0.16 3.14
CA ASN A 159 20.74 0.58 1.80
C ASN A 159 20.64 -0.54 0.76
N ILE A 160 20.23 -1.75 1.18
CA ILE A 160 20.03 -2.88 0.29
C ILE A 160 18.64 -2.77 -0.33
N ASN A 161 18.58 -2.90 -1.66
CA ASN A 161 17.32 -2.99 -2.37
C ASN A 161 16.98 -4.46 -2.64
N VAL A 162 16.03 -4.99 -1.88
CA VAL A 162 15.53 -6.36 -2.03
C VAL A 162 14.02 -6.35 -2.22
N GLU A 163 13.59 -7.09 -3.23
CA GLU A 163 12.23 -7.60 -3.34
C GLU A 163 12.03 -8.71 -2.31
N VAL A 164 10.87 -8.66 -1.65
CA VAL A 164 10.51 -9.64 -0.62
C VAL A 164 9.14 -10.19 -0.94
N ALA A 165 9.09 -11.50 -1.13
CA ALA A 165 7.87 -12.28 -1.22
C ALA A 165 7.80 -13.22 -0.01
N ALA A 166 6.60 -13.51 0.46
CA ALA A 166 6.38 -14.50 1.50
C ALA A 166 5.25 -15.45 1.11
N GLN A 167 5.38 -16.69 1.55
CA GLN A 167 4.37 -17.73 1.36
C GLN A 167 4.40 -18.68 2.55
N SER A 168 3.34 -18.67 3.36
CA SER A 168 3.16 -19.57 4.51
C SER A 168 4.39 -19.61 5.43
N GLY A 169 4.89 -18.43 5.79
CA GLY A 169 6.06 -18.27 6.68
C GLY A 169 7.43 -18.42 5.99
N ARG A 170 7.49 -18.89 4.73
CA ARG A 170 8.74 -18.91 3.95
C ARG A 170 8.90 -17.57 3.24
N VAL A 171 10.07 -16.98 3.33
CA VAL A 171 10.39 -15.66 2.76
C VAL A 171 11.43 -15.82 1.66
N ALA A 172 11.15 -15.29 0.48
CA ALA A 172 12.10 -15.18 -0.61
C ALA A 172 12.62 -13.75 -0.69
N LEU A 173 13.94 -13.59 -0.62
CA LEU A 173 14.64 -12.33 -0.85
C LEU A 173 15.26 -12.38 -2.23
N LYS A 174 14.89 -11.42 -3.09
CA LYS A 174 15.46 -11.28 -4.42
C LYS A 174 16.02 -9.87 -4.58
N GLY A 175 17.23 -9.73 -5.08
CA GLY A 175 17.79 -8.40 -5.22
C GLY A 175 19.14 -8.35 -5.88
N VAL A 176 19.51 -7.14 -6.25
CA VAL A 176 20.82 -6.82 -6.79
C VAL A 176 21.71 -6.39 -5.64
N VAL A 177 22.78 -7.15 -5.43
CA VAL A 177 23.76 -6.88 -4.35
C VAL A 177 25.17 -6.79 -4.93
N PHE A 178 26.01 -6.00 -4.28
CA PHE A 178 27.43 -5.86 -4.65
C PHE A 178 28.33 -6.94 -4.05
N SER A 179 27.78 -7.79 -3.18
CA SER A 179 28.47 -8.96 -2.62
C SER A 179 27.45 -9.94 -2.02
N PRO A 180 27.74 -11.25 -2.01
CA PRO A 180 26.89 -12.25 -1.36
C PRO A 180 26.64 -11.95 0.14
N ALA A 181 27.65 -11.44 0.84
CA ALA A 181 27.56 -11.10 2.27
C ALA A 181 26.47 -10.07 2.61
N MET A 182 26.13 -9.16 1.67
CA MET A 182 25.02 -8.22 1.85
C MET A 182 23.68 -8.94 1.85
N MET A 183 23.51 -9.94 0.97
CA MET A 183 22.30 -10.75 0.93
C MET A 183 22.18 -11.63 2.20
N ASP A 184 23.30 -12.17 2.68
CA ASP A 184 23.33 -12.93 3.93
C ASP A 184 22.92 -12.06 5.13
N ALA A 185 23.41 -10.81 5.20
CA ALA A 185 22.99 -9.87 6.24
C ALA A 185 21.48 -9.58 6.19
N ALA A 186 20.92 -9.38 4.99
CA ALA A 186 19.47 -9.20 4.81
C ALA A 186 18.68 -10.45 5.23
N ALA A 187 19.20 -11.65 4.93
CA ALA A 187 18.61 -12.91 5.35
C ALA A 187 18.61 -13.07 6.88
N GLU A 188 19.69 -12.68 7.55
CA GLU A 188 19.79 -12.70 9.02
C GLU A 188 18.79 -11.73 9.68
N VAL A 189 18.59 -10.54 9.09
CA VAL A 189 17.54 -9.61 9.55
C VAL A 189 16.15 -10.21 9.33
N ALA A 190 15.89 -10.79 8.15
CA ALA A 190 14.61 -11.42 7.84
C ALA A 190 14.26 -12.56 8.81
N LYS A 191 15.22 -13.43 9.16
CA LYS A 191 15.02 -14.54 10.11
C LYS A 191 14.57 -14.08 11.51
N ARG A 192 14.88 -12.84 11.90
CA ARG A 192 14.49 -12.28 13.22
C ARG A 192 13.05 -11.77 13.26
N VAL A 193 12.39 -11.66 12.10
CA VAL A 193 11.01 -11.17 12.02
C VAL A 193 10.05 -12.27 12.49
N PRO A 194 9.16 -11.99 13.47
CA PRO A 194 8.16 -12.97 13.90
C PRO A 194 7.30 -13.48 12.76
N GLY A 195 7.09 -14.80 12.71
CA GLY A 195 6.33 -15.47 11.65
C GLY A 195 7.18 -15.99 10.48
N VAL A 196 8.46 -15.67 10.42
CA VAL A 196 9.40 -16.27 9.45
C VAL A 196 9.81 -17.67 9.92
N ALA A 197 9.51 -18.67 9.09
CA ALA A 197 9.86 -20.08 9.29
C ALA A 197 11.07 -20.51 8.42
N GLY A 198 11.38 -19.76 7.36
CA GLY A 198 12.54 -20.02 6.50
C GLY A 198 12.79 -18.88 5.54
N VAL A 199 14.04 -18.73 5.10
CA VAL A 199 14.46 -17.68 4.16
C VAL A 199 15.23 -18.33 3.02
N SER A 200 14.90 -17.96 1.78
CA SER A 200 15.64 -18.28 0.56
C SER A 200 16.11 -17.00 -0.12
N CYS A 201 17.30 -17.04 -0.71
CA CYS A 201 17.91 -15.88 -1.36
C CYS A 201 18.17 -16.16 -2.84
N GLU A 202 17.74 -15.24 -3.69
CA GLU A 202 18.08 -15.19 -5.12
C GLU A 202 18.83 -13.88 -5.40
N ALA A 203 20.16 -13.94 -5.45
CA ALA A 203 21.00 -12.78 -5.71
C ALA A 203 21.36 -12.69 -7.20
N VAL A 204 21.21 -11.50 -7.78
CA VAL A 204 21.84 -11.14 -9.06
C VAL A 204 23.04 -10.25 -8.74
N GLU A 205 24.25 -10.77 -8.93
CA GLU A 205 25.48 -10.03 -8.65
C GLU A 205 25.82 -9.13 -9.85
N ILE A 206 25.99 -7.83 -9.60
CA ILE A 206 26.56 -6.92 -10.61
C ILE A 206 28.08 -6.94 -10.47
N PRO A 207 28.84 -7.32 -11.52
CA PRO A 207 30.28 -7.24 -11.48
C PRO A 207 30.68 -5.78 -11.25
N ARG A 208 31.62 -5.54 -10.31
CA ARG A 208 32.28 -4.24 -10.22
C ARG A 208 33.13 -4.05 -11.47
N VAL A 209 32.59 -3.44 -12.51
CA VAL A 209 33.39 -2.97 -13.65
C VAL A 209 34.20 -1.79 -13.13
N TYR A 210 35.48 -2.03 -12.84
CA TYR A 210 36.44 -0.96 -12.58
C TYR A 210 36.68 -0.26 -13.93
N PRO A 211 36.30 1.00 -14.13
CA PRO A 211 36.88 1.75 -15.22
C PRO A 211 38.38 1.84 -14.88
N GLY A 212 39.20 1.11 -15.62
CA GLY A 212 40.65 1.24 -15.53
C GLY A 212 41.04 2.72 -15.66
N PRO A 213 42.20 3.14 -15.14
CA PRO A 213 42.66 4.51 -15.32
C PRO A 213 42.58 4.85 -16.81
N ILE A 214 41.89 5.94 -17.14
CA ILE A 214 41.92 6.51 -18.48
C ILE A 214 43.38 6.89 -18.71
N MET A 215 44.07 6.10 -19.53
CA MET A 215 45.45 6.36 -19.96
C MET A 215 45.47 7.56 -20.89
#